data_AF-A0A7W1FDK2-F1
#
_entry.id   AF-A0A7W1FDK2-F1
#
_cell.length_a   1.000
_cell.length_b   1.000
_cell.length_c   1.000
_cell.angle_alpha   90.00
_cell.angle_beta   90.00
_cell.angle_gamma   90.00
#
_symmetry.space_group_name_H-M   'P 1'
#
loop_
_entity.id
_entity.type
_entity.pdbx_description
1 polymer ?
#
loop_
_entity_poly.entity_id
_entity_poly.type
_entity_poly.pdbx_seq_one_letter_code
_entity_poly.pdbx_strand_id
1 'polypeptide(L)'
;MKKRFHIFLCLCTSLFVFSFQTNAQLNIQAIDVAGDSISKGFNAVSSAPCPNTDQEQYNWITGDTHGADFCSAGSENVFSIIERLECDLQTNIFTPFPNHAASGARMLSDFLIQANNIKTYLNTQPGQRMAAVFLGHNDNCSGTLTKTNASCSSTDLDPNNYCRTKNDSFEREFRKGLDVLMSVPNTRIAVAAPVRVSQLCNFGTKSSCQVPASCQFLWSNVSICTSLTKDCSPARIADTYTTMKAYRDILKSVSAEYALIPDGGTSRAILIGGEMVGGSTKAAGVNFIYSDAAWFYRFKAEQLSCCDCFHPSAVGQDTLGRIFKNGLACTPIQACCRDTGDALVDGKCAARQIKRITYNGFF
;
A
#
# COMPACT_ATOMS: atom_id res chain seq x y z
N MET A 1 53.29 -34.82 -58.62
CA MET A 1 53.25 -33.65 -57.72
C MET A 1 51.80 -33.30 -57.39
N LYS A 2 51.31 -33.67 -56.20
CA LYS A 2 49.99 -33.25 -55.68
C LYS A 2 50.19 -32.82 -54.23
N LYS A 3 50.12 -31.50 -53.96
CA LYS A 3 50.21 -30.92 -52.62
C LYS A 3 48.86 -31.11 -51.91
N ARG A 4 48.87 -31.73 -50.73
CA ARG A 4 47.72 -31.78 -49.81
C ARG A 4 47.81 -30.59 -48.87
N PHE A 5 46.78 -29.76 -48.84
CA PHE A 5 46.55 -28.74 -47.82
C PHE A 5 45.91 -29.40 -46.59
N HIS A 6 46.44 -29.15 -45.40
CA HIS A 6 45.78 -29.46 -44.13
C HIS A 6 45.19 -28.15 -43.59
N ILE A 7 43.87 -28.12 -43.45
CA ILE A 7 43.13 -27.06 -42.76
C ILE A 7 43.07 -27.45 -41.29
N PHE A 8 43.76 -26.70 -40.44
CA PHE A 8 43.60 -26.75 -38.98
C PHE A 8 42.31 -26.02 -38.61
N LEU A 9 41.29 -26.78 -38.20
CA LEU A 9 40.06 -26.23 -37.64
C LEU A 9 40.27 -26.03 -36.13
N CYS A 10 40.48 -24.78 -35.72
CA CYS A 10 40.56 -24.41 -34.31
C CYS A 10 39.14 -24.33 -33.73
N LEU A 11 38.75 -25.32 -32.94
CA LEU A 11 37.47 -25.34 -32.23
C LEU A 11 37.57 -24.41 -31.01
N CYS A 12 37.11 -23.16 -31.15
CA CYS A 12 36.83 -22.29 -30.00
C CYS A 12 35.48 -22.67 -29.39
N THR A 13 35.49 -23.52 -28.38
CA THR A 13 34.33 -23.76 -27.49
C THR A 13 34.14 -22.55 -26.58
N SER A 14 33.25 -21.65 -26.98
CA SER A 14 32.74 -20.57 -26.13
C SER A 14 31.85 -21.19 -25.04
N LEU A 15 32.39 -21.38 -23.83
CA LEU A 15 31.57 -21.66 -22.64
C LEU A 15 30.74 -20.41 -22.33
N PHE A 16 29.48 -20.39 -22.80
CA PHE A 16 28.46 -19.53 -22.22
C PHE A 16 28.11 -20.07 -20.83
N VAL A 17 28.78 -19.53 -19.81
CA VAL A 17 28.33 -19.66 -18.43
C VAL A 17 27.06 -18.83 -18.32
N PHE A 18 25.91 -19.48 -18.48
CA PHE A 18 24.65 -18.93 -18.00
C PHE A 18 24.74 -18.89 -16.48
N SER A 19 25.08 -17.73 -15.94
CA SER A 19 24.84 -17.42 -14.53
C SER A 19 23.34 -17.44 -14.31
N PHE A 20 22.79 -18.60 -13.95
CA PHE A 20 21.50 -18.65 -13.29
C PHE A 20 21.68 -17.90 -11.97
N GLN A 21 21.24 -16.63 -11.94
CA GLN A 21 20.90 -16.02 -10.67
C GLN A 21 19.76 -16.87 -10.09
N THR A 22 20.11 -17.79 -9.20
CA THR A 22 19.17 -18.36 -8.26
C THR A 22 18.66 -17.18 -7.44
N ASN A 23 17.53 -16.59 -7.83
CA ASN A 23 16.78 -15.70 -6.97
C ASN A 23 16.44 -16.54 -5.74
N ALA A 24 17.22 -16.39 -4.67
CA ALA A 24 16.91 -16.99 -3.39
C ALA A 24 15.50 -16.53 -3.04
N GLN A 25 14.56 -17.47 -3.02
CA GLN A 25 13.18 -17.19 -2.68
C GLN A 25 13.18 -16.51 -1.32
N LEU A 26 12.54 -15.34 -1.25
CA LEU A 26 12.49 -14.59 -0.02
C LEU A 26 11.64 -15.35 1.00
N ASN A 27 12.28 -15.96 1.99
CA ASN A 27 11.61 -16.76 3.01
C ASN A 27 11.18 -15.90 4.21
N ILE A 28 10.09 -15.14 4.04
CA ILE A 28 9.49 -14.38 5.14
C ILE A 28 8.84 -15.33 6.15
N GLN A 29 9.23 -15.22 7.41
CA GLN A 29 8.79 -16.04 8.54
C GLN A 29 7.87 -15.29 9.53
N ALA A 30 7.79 -13.97 9.42
CA ALA A 30 6.86 -13.15 10.18
C ALA A 30 6.53 -11.89 9.41
N ILE A 31 5.28 -11.44 9.48
CA ILE A 31 4.80 -10.22 8.84
C ILE A 31 3.96 -9.42 9.81
N ASP A 32 3.98 -8.10 9.67
CA ASP A 32 3.12 -7.17 10.37
C ASP A 32 2.82 -5.96 9.48
N VAL A 33 1.80 -5.18 9.82
CA VAL A 33 1.34 -4.05 9.02
C VAL A 33 1.07 -2.82 9.89
N ALA A 34 1.61 -1.68 9.45
CA ALA A 34 1.11 -0.37 9.80
C ALA A 34 0.12 0.07 8.72
N GLY A 35 -1.08 0.46 9.12
CA GLY A 35 -2.14 0.84 8.20
C GLY A 35 -3.37 1.39 8.91
N ASP A 36 -4.42 1.57 8.12
CA ASP A 36 -5.72 2.04 8.59
C ASP A 36 -6.80 0.95 8.52
N SER A 37 -8.07 1.36 8.49
CA SER A 37 -9.25 0.51 8.38
C SER A 37 -9.23 -0.43 7.16
N ILE A 38 -8.49 -0.09 6.10
CA ILE A 38 -8.31 -0.99 4.95
C ILE A 38 -7.54 -2.24 5.38
N SER A 39 -6.44 -2.06 6.11
CA SER A 39 -5.63 -3.16 6.63
C SER A 39 -6.32 -3.92 7.76
N LYS A 40 -7.44 -3.42 8.29
CA LYS A 40 -8.30 -4.12 9.25
C LYS A 40 -9.53 -4.81 8.63
N GLY A 41 -9.69 -4.75 7.32
CA GLY A 41 -10.84 -5.36 6.65
C GLY A 41 -12.19 -4.73 7.04
N PHE A 42 -12.21 -3.44 7.39
CA PHE A 42 -13.43 -2.77 7.84
C PHE A 42 -14.56 -2.94 6.81
N ASN A 43 -15.69 -3.51 7.25
CA ASN A 43 -16.85 -3.80 6.40
C ASN A 43 -16.55 -4.63 5.13
N ALA A 44 -15.47 -5.42 5.11
CA ALA A 44 -15.09 -6.21 3.95
C ALA A 44 -16.16 -7.25 3.54
N VAL A 45 -16.94 -7.80 4.48
CA VAL A 45 -18.04 -8.75 4.17
C VAL A 45 -19.03 -8.18 3.16
N SER A 46 -19.23 -6.86 3.16
CA SER A 46 -20.04 -6.14 2.17
C SER A 46 -21.44 -6.73 1.99
N SER A 47 -22.15 -6.96 3.09
CA SER A 47 -23.53 -7.48 3.09
C SER A 47 -24.34 -6.90 4.24
N ALA A 48 -25.66 -6.78 4.04
CA ALA A 48 -26.58 -6.39 5.10
C ALA A 48 -26.88 -7.59 6.04
N PRO A 49 -27.01 -7.37 7.36
CA PRO A 49 -26.79 -6.11 8.08
C PRO A 49 -25.30 -5.73 8.12
N CYS A 50 -25.01 -4.45 7.92
CA CYS A 50 -23.64 -3.95 7.90
C CYS A 50 -23.06 -3.84 9.32
N PRO A 51 -21.94 -4.51 9.61
CA PRO A 51 -21.40 -4.59 10.97
C PRO A 51 -20.80 -3.26 11.43
N ASN A 52 -20.22 -2.47 10.51
CA ASN A 52 -19.52 -1.22 10.81
C ASN A 52 -18.37 -1.42 11.81
N THR A 53 -17.64 -2.53 11.65
CA THR A 53 -16.49 -2.89 12.47
C THR A 53 -15.34 -3.38 11.59
N ASP A 54 -14.17 -3.46 12.20
CA ASP A 54 -13.04 -4.22 11.67
C ASP A 54 -13.42 -5.71 11.53
N GLN A 55 -12.91 -6.35 10.47
CA GLN A 55 -13.14 -7.76 10.15
C GLN A 55 -11.82 -8.36 9.68
N GLU A 56 -10.88 -8.52 10.60
CA GLU A 56 -9.49 -8.81 10.29
C GLU A 56 -9.30 -10.12 9.52
N GLN A 57 -10.22 -11.08 9.62
CA GLN A 57 -10.17 -12.29 8.80
C GLN A 57 -10.25 -12.02 7.29
N TYR A 58 -10.81 -10.89 6.87
CA TYR A 58 -10.89 -10.47 5.45
C TYR A 58 -9.72 -9.59 5.02
N ASN A 59 -8.73 -9.34 5.88
CA ASN A 59 -7.70 -8.35 5.56
C ASN A 59 -6.69 -8.89 4.53
N TRP A 60 -6.24 -8.00 3.64
CA TRP A 60 -5.40 -8.35 2.49
C TRP A 60 -4.01 -8.92 2.82
N ILE A 61 -3.53 -8.78 4.06
CA ILE A 61 -2.13 -9.08 4.42
C ILE A 61 -1.99 -10.23 5.40
N THR A 62 -2.73 -10.20 6.51
CA THR A 62 -2.55 -11.12 7.64
C THR A 62 -3.77 -11.96 7.96
N GLY A 63 -4.84 -11.88 7.18
CA GLY A 63 -5.95 -12.84 7.29
C GLY A 63 -5.43 -14.23 6.92
N ASP A 64 -5.61 -15.21 7.81
CA ASP A 64 -5.30 -16.61 7.53
C ASP A 64 -6.48 -17.49 7.95
N THR A 65 -7.04 -18.16 6.95
CA THR A 65 -8.34 -18.80 7.01
C THR A 65 -8.44 -20.03 6.11
N HIS A 66 -7.40 -20.35 5.32
CA HIS A 66 -7.36 -21.53 4.44
C HIS A 66 -7.26 -22.86 5.19
N GLY A 67 -6.87 -22.83 6.46
CA GLY A 67 -6.73 -24.01 7.30
C GLY A 67 -5.57 -24.90 6.86
N ALA A 68 -5.88 -25.99 6.13
CA ALA A 68 -4.89 -26.92 5.60
C ALA A 68 -4.67 -26.77 4.09
N ASP A 69 -5.52 -25.97 3.41
CA ASP A 69 -5.51 -25.81 1.96
C ASP A 69 -4.71 -24.56 1.55
N PHE A 70 -3.40 -24.60 1.81
CA PHE A 70 -2.46 -23.47 1.68
C PHE A 70 -2.57 -22.64 0.40
N CYS A 71 -2.99 -23.23 -0.72
CA CYS A 71 -3.05 -22.58 -2.03
C CYS A 71 -4.44 -22.13 -2.47
N SER A 72 -5.34 -21.89 -1.52
CA SER A 72 -6.66 -21.31 -1.74
C SER A 72 -7.02 -20.31 -0.66
N ALA A 73 -7.95 -19.39 -0.98
CA ALA A 73 -8.60 -18.57 0.05
C ALA A 73 -9.44 -19.45 0.98
N GLY A 74 -9.67 -18.97 2.20
CA GLY A 74 -10.66 -19.53 3.11
C GLY A 74 -12.11 -19.22 2.71
N SER A 75 -13.01 -19.44 3.66
CA SER A 75 -14.46 -19.25 3.50
C SER A 75 -14.90 -17.81 3.19
N GLU A 76 -14.07 -16.85 3.56
CA GLU A 76 -14.17 -15.41 3.35
C GLU A 76 -13.76 -14.96 1.95
N ASN A 77 -13.18 -15.88 1.15
CA ASN A 77 -12.74 -15.66 -0.24
C ASN A 77 -11.69 -14.55 -0.39
N VAL A 78 -10.84 -14.35 0.63
CA VAL A 78 -9.71 -13.42 0.56
C VAL A 78 -8.43 -14.23 0.62
N PHE A 79 -7.67 -14.32 -0.49
CA PHE A 79 -6.36 -14.96 -0.45
C PHE A 79 -5.29 -13.93 -0.10
N SER A 80 -4.97 -13.81 1.20
CA SER A 80 -4.12 -12.76 1.75
C SER A 80 -2.64 -12.92 1.39
N ILE A 81 -1.77 -11.96 1.74
CA ILE A 81 -0.32 -12.12 1.55
C ILE A 81 0.24 -13.30 2.36
N ILE A 82 -0.18 -13.48 3.61
CA ILE A 82 0.30 -14.61 4.42
C ILE A 82 -0.04 -15.93 3.74
N GLU A 83 -1.31 -16.12 3.39
CA GLU A 83 -1.76 -17.38 2.79
C GLU A 83 -1.04 -17.61 1.44
N ARG A 84 -0.79 -16.55 0.66
CA ARG A 84 0.00 -16.65 -0.58
C ARG A 84 1.45 -17.06 -0.34
N LEU A 85 2.07 -16.59 0.75
CA LEU A 85 3.42 -17.00 1.11
C LEU A 85 3.44 -18.43 1.66
N GLU A 86 2.42 -18.82 2.41
CA GLU A 86 2.26 -20.19 2.90
C GLU A 86 2.04 -21.18 1.76
N CYS A 87 1.27 -20.81 0.73
CA CYS A 87 1.21 -21.55 -0.53
C CYS A 87 2.59 -21.70 -1.17
N ASP A 88 3.36 -20.61 -1.28
CA ASP A 88 4.70 -20.65 -1.88
C ASP A 88 5.68 -21.54 -1.08
N LEU A 89 5.48 -21.66 0.24
CA LEU A 89 6.31 -22.44 1.16
C LEU A 89 5.78 -23.85 1.43
N GLN A 90 4.52 -24.14 1.09
CA GLN A 90 3.79 -25.35 1.46
C GLN A 90 3.82 -25.64 2.97
N THR A 91 3.80 -24.58 3.79
CA THR A 91 3.79 -24.65 5.25
C THR A 91 3.24 -23.35 5.82
N ASN A 92 2.71 -23.42 7.04
CA ASN A 92 2.40 -22.23 7.83
C ASN A 92 3.65 -21.38 8.02
N ILE A 93 3.48 -20.06 7.99
CA ILE A 93 4.48 -19.11 8.41
C ILE A 93 4.41 -19.05 9.94
N PHE A 94 5.51 -19.40 10.60
CA PHE A 94 5.56 -19.53 12.05
C PHE A 94 5.52 -18.17 12.77
N THR A 95 4.34 -17.55 12.93
CA THR A 95 4.00 -16.63 14.03
C THR A 95 2.51 -16.24 14.01
N PRO A 96 1.78 -16.10 15.15
CA PRO A 96 0.42 -15.55 15.14
C PRO A 96 0.32 -14.15 14.52
N PHE A 97 -0.61 -14.03 13.57
CA PHE A 97 -0.93 -12.90 12.67
C PHE A 97 -1.07 -11.54 13.37
N PRO A 98 -0.03 -10.71 13.43
CA PRO A 98 -0.14 -9.39 14.00
C PRO A 98 -0.75 -8.45 12.96
N ASN A 99 -1.45 -7.44 13.44
CA ASN A 99 -1.96 -6.38 12.60
C ASN A 99 -2.04 -5.13 13.46
N HIS A 100 -0.99 -4.33 13.42
CA HIS A 100 -0.94 -3.08 14.18
C HIS A 100 -1.57 -1.90 13.46
N ALA A 101 -2.29 -2.13 12.36
CA ALA A 101 -3.15 -1.11 11.77
C ALA A 101 -4.26 -0.69 12.76
N ALA A 102 -4.87 0.45 12.53
CA ALA A 102 -6.02 0.89 13.33
C ALA A 102 -7.01 1.69 12.48
N SER A 103 -8.30 1.43 12.63
CA SER A 103 -9.35 2.23 12.01
C SER A 103 -9.21 3.70 12.40
N GLY A 104 -9.19 4.59 11.39
CA GLY A 104 -8.98 6.03 11.57
C GLY A 104 -7.51 6.49 11.63
N ALA A 105 -6.55 5.56 11.63
CA ALA A 105 -5.12 5.88 11.72
C ALA A 105 -4.64 6.76 10.57
N ARG A 106 -3.73 7.68 10.89
CA ARG A 106 -3.07 8.61 9.96
C ARG A 106 -1.55 8.45 10.03
N MET A 107 -0.88 8.81 8.95
CA MET A 107 0.57 9.01 8.97
C MET A 107 0.93 10.04 10.04
N LEU A 108 0.18 11.15 10.11
CA LEU A 108 0.44 12.27 11.02
C LEU A 108 0.49 11.91 12.52
N SER A 109 -0.32 10.96 12.98
CA SER A 109 -0.49 10.72 14.42
C SER A 109 -0.17 9.30 14.87
N ASP A 110 -0.26 8.32 13.97
CA ASP A 110 -0.34 6.92 14.37
C ASP A 110 0.85 6.11 13.88
N PHE A 111 1.51 6.51 12.77
CA PHE A 111 2.53 5.66 12.17
C PHE A 111 3.70 5.36 13.11
N LEU A 112 4.18 6.36 13.86
CA LEU A 112 5.26 6.14 14.83
C LEU A 112 4.86 5.13 15.93
N ILE A 113 3.62 5.19 16.40
CA ILE A 113 3.10 4.26 17.43
C ILE A 113 3.02 2.85 16.83
N GLN A 114 2.41 2.70 15.65
CA GLN A 114 2.31 1.42 14.96
C GLN A 114 3.70 0.85 14.66
N ALA A 115 4.66 1.67 14.21
CA ALA A 115 6.03 1.25 13.95
C ALA A 115 6.75 0.73 15.21
N ASN A 116 6.54 1.35 16.37
CA ASN A 116 7.09 0.87 17.63
C ASN A 116 6.48 -0.47 18.06
N ASN A 117 5.19 -0.67 17.84
CA ASN A 117 4.52 -1.94 18.14
C ASN A 117 4.99 -3.05 17.19
N ILE A 118 5.11 -2.75 15.89
CA ILE A 118 5.70 -3.65 14.89
C ILE A 118 7.13 -4.02 15.27
N LYS A 119 7.97 -3.04 15.64
CA LYS A 119 9.33 -3.29 16.12
C LYS A 119 9.34 -4.23 17.33
N THR A 120 8.46 -4.00 18.29
CA THR A 120 8.34 -4.84 19.49
C THR A 120 7.99 -6.27 19.11
N TYR A 121 6.96 -6.46 18.28
CA TYR A 121 6.55 -7.77 17.81
C TYR A 121 7.64 -8.45 16.97
N LEU A 122 8.14 -7.80 15.91
CA LEU A 122 9.09 -8.39 14.97
C LEU A 122 10.42 -8.74 15.63
N ASN A 123 10.90 -7.99 16.61
CA ASN A 123 12.13 -8.35 17.33
C ASN A 123 12.04 -9.70 18.06
N THR A 124 10.83 -10.16 18.40
CA THR A 124 10.62 -11.47 19.03
C THR A 124 10.52 -12.62 18.02
N GLN A 125 10.49 -12.34 16.71
CA GLN A 125 10.28 -13.35 15.68
C GLN A 125 11.56 -13.87 15.04
N PRO A 126 11.65 -15.15 14.66
CA PRO A 126 12.82 -15.69 13.98
C PRO A 126 12.88 -15.25 12.50
N GLY A 127 14.02 -15.55 11.86
CA GLY A 127 14.14 -15.50 10.40
C GLY A 127 14.05 -14.12 9.75
N GLN A 128 13.73 -14.12 8.46
CA GLN A 128 13.45 -12.91 7.70
C GLN A 128 12.02 -12.45 7.96
N ARG A 129 11.84 -11.15 8.13
CA ARG A 129 10.60 -10.55 8.61
C ARG A 129 10.11 -9.52 7.60
N MET A 130 8.84 -9.14 7.70
CA MET A 130 8.27 -8.08 6.88
C MET A 130 7.46 -7.09 7.73
N ALA A 131 7.69 -5.81 7.51
CA ALA A 131 6.84 -4.73 8.00
C ALA A 131 6.23 -4.01 6.80
N ALA A 132 4.92 -4.13 6.60
CA ALA A 132 4.20 -3.39 5.57
C ALA A 132 3.75 -2.03 6.09
N VAL A 133 3.78 -1.01 5.24
CA VAL A 133 3.23 0.32 5.51
C VAL A 133 2.25 0.66 4.41
N PHE A 134 0.97 0.72 4.75
CA PHE A 134 -0.11 1.11 3.85
C PHE A 134 -1.04 2.08 4.57
N LEU A 135 -0.62 3.34 4.62
CA LEU A 135 -1.22 4.39 5.42
C LEU A 135 -1.15 5.73 4.66
N GLY A 136 -2.08 6.64 4.97
CA GLY A 136 -2.13 7.98 4.37
C GLY A 136 -3.51 8.36 3.82
N HIS A 137 -4.44 7.42 3.75
CA HIS A 137 -5.80 7.70 3.24
C HIS A 137 -6.55 8.64 4.20
N ASN A 138 -6.45 8.42 5.51
CA ASN A 138 -7.08 9.27 6.51
C ASN A 138 -6.44 10.66 6.64
N ASP A 139 -5.17 10.85 6.27
CA ASP A 139 -4.52 12.17 6.17
C ASP A 139 -5.22 13.06 5.14
N ASN A 140 -5.74 12.46 4.06
CA ASN A 140 -6.55 13.14 3.06
C ASN A 140 -8.05 13.19 3.45
N CYS A 141 -8.58 12.12 4.05
CA CYS A 141 -10.01 11.96 4.31
C CYS A 141 -10.53 12.63 5.57
N SER A 142 -9.68 12.90 6.55
CA SER A 142 -10.10 13.47 7.83
C SER A 142 -10.20 15.00 7.85
N GLY A 143 -10.13 15.62 6.68
CA GLY A 143 -10.29 17.06 6.52
C GLY A 143 -11.73 17.54 6.77
N THR A 144 -11.89 18.85 6.84
CA THR A 144 -13.18 19.53 6.94
C THR A 144 -13.89 19.59 5.58
N LEU A 145 -15.17 20.02 5.59
CA LEU A 145 -15.90 20.25 4.35
C LEU A 145 -15.40 21.50 3.62
N THR A 146 -14.99 22.52 4.35
CA THR A 146 -14.60 23.84 3.84
C THR A 146 -13.16 23.80 3.35
N LYS A 147 -12.92 24.20 2.09
CA LYS A 147 -11.57 24.22 1.51
C LYS A 147 -10.62 25.12 2.29
N THR A 148 -11.05 26.34 2.58
CA THR A 148 -10.25 27.34 3.28
C THR A 148 -10.84 27.65 4.64
N ASN A 149 -10.04 27.53 5.69
CA ASN A 149 -10.40 27.77 7.08
C ASN A 149 -9.45 28.83 7.66
N ALA A 150 -9.91 29.63 8.61
CA ALA A 150 -9.05 30.61 9.28
C ALA A 150 -7.92 29.94 10.08
N SER A 151 -8.20 28.75 10.62
CA SER A 151 -7.25 27.89 11.31
C SER A 151 -7.69 26.42 11.21
N CYS A 152 -6.78 25.52 11.53
CA CYS A 152 -7.06 24.09 11.72
C CYS A 152 -6.77 23.68 13.17
N SER A 153 -7.14 22.47 13.56
CA SER A 153 -6.91 21.95 14.92
C SER A 153 -5.43 21.73 15.27
N SER A 154 -4.53 21.75 14.28
CA SER A 154 -3.08 21.65 14.46
C SER A 154 -2.37 22.45 13.37
N THR A 155 -1.14 22.89 13.65
CA THR A 155 -0.24 23.53 12.69
C THR A 155 0.28 22.57 11.62
N ASP A 156 0.11 21.26 11.81
CA ASP A 156 0.42 20.22 10.82
C ASP A 156 -0.66 20.03 9.76
N LEU A 157 -1.76 20.76 9.86
CA LEU A 157 -2.88 20.72 8.91
C LEU A 157 -2.89 21.98 8.05
N ASP A 158 -3.27 21.84 6.78
CA ASP A 158 -3.29 22.93 5.81
C ASP A 158 -4.64 23.69 5.85
N PRO A 159 -4.68 24.93 6.36
CA PRO A 159 -5.90 25.73 6.40
C PRO A 159 -6.47 26.03 5.02
N ASN A 160 -5.69 25.94 3.94
CA ASN A 160 -6.13 26.22 2.58
C ASN A 160 -6.54 24.97 1.79
N ASN A 161 -6.48 23.79 2.41
CA ASN A 161 -6.79 22.51 1.77
C ASN A 161 -7.55 21.57 2.71
N TYR A 162 -8.76 21.99 3.09
CA TYR A 162 -9.69 21.20 3.90
C TYR A 162 -9.09 20.79 5.26
N CYS A 163 -8.08 21.47 5.79
CA CYS A 163 -7.35 21.03 6.98
C CYS A 163 -6.82 19.58 6.88
N ARG A 164 -6.38 19.16 5.69
CA ARG A 164 -5.65 17.91 5.48
C ARG A 164 -4.22 18.00 6.02
N THR A 165 -3.58 16.87 6.26
CA THR A 165 -2.17 16.83 6.68
C THR A 165 -1.30 17.57 5.66
N LYS A 166 -0.41 18.45 6.10
CA LYS A 166 0.57 19.10 5.22
C LYS A 166 1.60 18.09 4.72
N ASN A 167 2.16 18.36 3.54
CA ASN A 167 3.16 17.47 2.93
C ASN A 167 4.41 17.31 3.81
N ASP A 168 4.89 18.39 4.43
CA ASP A 168 6.06 18.36 5.32
C ASP A 168 5.75 17.57 6.60
N SER A 169 4.60 17.78 7.22
CA SER A 169 4.17 16.99 8.39
C SER A 169 4.00 15.50 8.05
N PHE A 170 3.43 15.18 6.87
CA PHE A 170 3.33 13.80 6.40
C PHE A 170 4.71 13.15 6.22
N GLU A 171 5.64 13.84 5.55
CA GLU A 171 7.01 13.36 5.36
C GLU A 171 7.75 13.17 6.68
N ARG A 172 7.62 14.13 7.61
CA ARG A 172 8.24 14.10 8.92
C ARG A 172 7.84 12.85 9.70
N GLU A 173 6.54 12.56 9.80
CA GLU A 173 6.05 11.41 10.56
C GLU A 173 6.34 10.09 9.84
N PHE A 174 6.33 10.08 8.51
CA PHE A 174 6.79 8.93 7.74
C PHE A 174 8.25 8.58 8.05
N ARG A 175 9.16 9.56 8.07
CA ARG A 175 10.57 9.35 8.42
C ARG A 175 10.74 8.84 9.84
N LYS A 176 10.01 9.38 10.82
CA LYS A 176 10.04 8.91 12.22
C LYS A 176 9.67 7.43 12.33
N GLY A 177 8.62 6.98 11.64
CA GLY A 177 8.25 5.57 11.64
C GLY A 177 9.26 4.68 10.90
N LEU A 178 9.81 5.15 9.77
CA LEU A 178 10.87 4.40 9.08
C LEU A 178 12.15 4.25 9.90
N ASP A 179 12.55 5.29 10.66
CA ASP A 179 13.68 5.25 11.59
C ASP A 179 13.50 4.15 12.66
N VAL A 180 12.26 3.91 13.10
CA VAL A 180 11.95 2.81 14.01
C VAL A 180 12.04 1.47 13.30
N LEU A 181 11.37 1.32 12.15
CA LEU A 181 11.33 0.04 11.42
C LEU A 181 12.71 -0.39 10.93
N MET A 182 13.55 0.55 10.48
CA MET A 182 14.90 0.24 9.96
C MET A 182 15.87 -0.26 11.04
N SER A 183 15.52 -0.11 12.32
CA SER A 183 16.29 -0.63 13.44
C SER A 183 15.99 -2.11 13.76
N VAL A 184 15.04 -2.73 13.05
CA VAL A 184 14.66 -4.14 13.23
C VAL A 184 15.48 -5.00 12.25
N PRO A 185 16.43 -5.84 12.72
CA PRO A 185 17.29 -6.62 11.82
C PRO A 185 16.47 -7.60 10.96
N ASN A 186 17.05 -8.00 9.82
CA ASN A 186 16.49 -8.97 8.88
C ASN A 186 15.03 -8.67 8.46
N THR A 187 14.69 -7.40 8.31
CA THR A 187 13.32 -6.97 8.00
C THR A 187 13.24 -6.33 6.62
N ARG A 188 12.33 -6.84 5.80
CA ARG A 188 11.85 -6.15 4.58
C ARG A 188 10.79 -5.13 4.97
N ILE A 189 11.08 -3.86 4.74
CA ILE A 189 10.14 -2.77 4.94
C ILE A 189 9.47 -2.50 3.59
N ALA A 190 8.19 -2.83 3.51
CA ALA A 190 7.41 -2.75 2.29
C ALA A 190 6.42 -1.58 2.36
N VAL A 191 6.68 -0.52 1.60
CA VAL A 191 5.86 0.70 1.60
C VAL A 191 4.97 0.71 0.36
N ALA A 192 3.66 0.85 0.55
CA ALA A 192 2.71 1.00 -0.54
C ALA A 192 2.25 2.45 -0.70
N ALA A 193 2.15 2.91 -1.95
CA ALA A 193 1.35 4.08 -2.27
C ALA A 193 -0.11 3.87 -1.82
N PRO A 194 -0.79 4.90 -1.30
CA PRO A 194 -2.20 4.79 -0.94
C PRO A 194 -3.05 4.51 -2.19
N VAL A 195 -4.27 4.00 -2.00
CA VAL A 195 -5.26 3.94 -3.08
C VAL A 195 -5.59 5.37 -3.51
N ARG A 196 -5.80 5.58 -4.80
CA ARG A 196 -6.30 6.86 -5.32
C ARG A 196 -7.78 7.05 -4.89
N VAL A 197 -7.99 7.55 -3.68
CA VAL A 197 -9.31 7.69 -3.03
C VAL A 197 -10.31 8.49 -3.88
N SER A 198 -9.85 9.45 -4.69
CA SER A 198 -10.69 10.18 -5.65
C SER A 198 -11.41 9.28 -6.67
N GLN A 199 -10.94 8.05 -6.92
CA GLN A 199 -11.65 7.07 -7.76
C GLN A 199 -13.01 6.67 -7.18
N LEU A 200 -13.25 6.85 -5.87
CA LEU A 200 -14.53 6.55 -5.24
C LEU A 200 -15.70 7.27 -5.93
N CYS A 201 -15.47 8.50 -6.39
CA CYS A 201 -16.48 9.30 -7.06
C CYS A 201 -16.95 8.72 -8.40
N ASN A 202 -16.29 7.67 -8.93
CA ASN A 202 -16.79 6.88 -10.06
C ASN A 202 -17.94 5.92 -9.68
N PHE A 203 -18.11 5.65 -8.39
CA PHE A 203 -19.05 4.64 -7.87
C PHE A 203 -20.23 5.24 -7.12
N GLY A 204 -20.49 6.55 -7.27
CA GLY A 204 -21.62 7.21 -6.60
C GLY A 204 -22.99 6.61 -6.92
N THR A 205 -23.13 5.91 -8.06
CA THR A 205 -24.37 5.21 -8.47
C THR A 205 -24.50 3.78 -7.94
N LYS A 206 -23.44 3.20 -7.36
CA LYS A 206 -23.50 1.86 -6.76
C LYS A 206 -24.54 1.86 -5.63
N SER A 207 -25.33 0.80 -5.53
CA SER A 207 -26.28 0.63 -4.43
C SER A 207 -25.56 0.35 -3.11
N SER A 208 -25.98 1.04 -2.05
CA SER A 208 -25.62 0.69 -0.69
C SER A 208 -26.47 -0.49 -0.22
N CYS A 209 -25.90 -1.34 0.63
CA CYS A 209 -26.66 -2.35 1.36
C CYS A 209 -27.03 -1.89 2.78
N GLN A 210 -26.50 -0.76 3.25
CA GLN A 210 -26.89 -0.15 4.53
C GLN A 210 -28.16 0.70 4.40
N VAL A 211 -28.32 1.38 3.27
CA VAL A 211 -29.49 2.20 2.96
C VAL A 211 -30.05 1.81 1.58
N PRO A 212 -31.38 1.82 1.37
CA PRO A 212 -31.98 1.52 0.06
C PRO A 212 -31.79 2.69 -0.93
N ALA A 213 -30.54 3.09 -1.15
CA ALA A 213 -30.15 4.24 -1.95
C ALA A 213 -28.74 4.03 -2.55
N SER A 214 -28.26 5.03 -3.31
CA SER A 214 -26.93 4.99 -3.89
C SER A 214 -25.83 5.38 -2.89
N CYS A 215 -24.59 5.05 -3.20
CA CYS A 215 -23.42 5.47 -2.44
C CYS A 215 -23.32 7.00 -2.33
N GLN A 216 -23.67 7.74 -3.38
CA GLN A 216 -23.71 9.20 -3.34
C GLN A 216 -24.73 9.72 -2.30
N PHE A 217 -25.89 9.06 -2.19
CA PHE A 217 -26.87 9.39 -1.17
C PHE A 217 -26.32 9.11 0.23
N LEU A 218 -25.67 7.95 0.44
CA LEU A 218 -25.03 7.62 1.71
C LEU A 218 -24.00 8.68 2.11
N TRP A 219 -23.04 9.01 1.23
CA TRP A 219 -22.01 10.01 1.52
C TRP A 219 -22.56 11.42 1.73
N SER A 220 -23.69 11.77 1.10
CA SER A 220 -24.32 13.08 1.35
C SER A 220 -24.90 13.21 2.76
N ASN A 221 -25.21 12.08 3.42
CA ASN A 221 -25.87 12.02 4.72
C ASN A 221 -24.96 11.53 5.86
N VAL A 222 -23.86 10.83 5.54
CA VAL A 222 -22.91 10.28 6.53
C VAL A 222 -21.51 10.80 6.24
N SER A 223 -20.80 11.19 7.30
CA SER A 223 -19.44 11.74 7.22
C SER A 223 -18.40 10.65 6.93
N ILE A 224 -18.23 10.29 5.66
CA ILE A 224 -17.25 9.31 5.20
C ILE A 224 -16.28 10.00 4.24
N CYS A 225 -15.05 10.31 4.65
CA CYS A 225 -14.11 11.08 3.83
C CYS A 225 -14.73 12.39 3.30
N THR A 226 -15.35 13.17 4.19
CA THR A 226 -16.20 14.33 3.88
C THR A 226 -15.53 15.36 2.97
N SER A 227 -14.21 15.53 3.05
CA SER A 227 -13.44 16.45 2.21
C SER A 227 -13.53 16.11 0.71
N LEU A 228 -13.88 14.87 0.36
CA LEU A 228 -14.09 14.38 -1.01
C LEU A 228 -15.56 14.06 -1.31
N THR A 229 -16.15 13.14 -0.55
CA THR A 229 -17.35 12.39 -0.97
C THR A 229 -18.66 13.14 -0.80
N LYS A 230 -18.66 14.25 -0.02
CA LYS A 230 -19.87 15.01 0.28
C LYS A 230 -20.66 15.37 -0.97
N ASP A 231 -19.95 15.77 -2.03
CA ASP A 231 -20.52 16.13 -3.32
C ASP A 231 -19.75 15.57 -4.52
N CYS A 232 -18.55 15.00 -4.33
CA CYS A 232 -17.72 14.51 -5.43
C CYS A 232 -17.52 15.55 -6.56
N SER A 233 -17.50 16.83 -6.22
CA SER A 233 -17.33 17.92 -7.18
C SER A 233 -15.96 17.83 -7.87
N PRO A 234 -15.83 18.37 -9.10
CA PRO A 234 -14.56 18.40 -9.82
C PRO A 234 -13.40 18.98 -9.01
N ALA A 235 -13.66 20.04 -8.23
CA ALA A 235 -12.68 20.67 -7.36
C ALA A 235 -12.18 19.71 -6.26
N ARG A 236 -13.10 19.06 -5.52
CA ARG A 236 -12.73 18.09 -4.47
C ARG A 236 -11.96 16.90 -5.03
N ILE A 237 -12.34 16.41 -6.21
CA ILE A 237 -11.64 15.31 -6.88
C ILE A 237 -10.20 15.73 -7.22
N ALA A 238 -10.03 16.91 -7.84
CA ALA A 238 -8.72 17.42 -8.22
C ALA A 238 -7.83 17.72 -7.00
N ASP A 239 -8.38 18.35 -5.97
CA ASP A 239 -7.67 18.67 -4.72
C ASP A 239 -7.24 17.38 -4.01
N THR A 240 -8.15 16.41 -3.88
CA THR A 240 -7.86 15.09 -3.28
C THR A 240 -6.77 14.35 -4.04
N TYR A 241 -6.87 14.30 -5.37
CA TYR A 241 -5.85 13.66 -6.19
C TYR A 241 -4.48 14.33 -6.01
N THR A 242 -4.43 15.66 -6.05
CA THR A 242 -3.20 16.43 -5.94
C THR A 242 -2.51 16.18 -4.59
N THR A 243 -3.26 16.23 -3.49
CA THR A 243 -2.74 15.95 -2.14
C THR A 243 -2.24 14.51 -2.03
N MET A 244 -3.05 13.53 -2.44
CA MET A 244 -2.69 12.12 -2.36
C MET A 244 -1.49 11.76 -3.26
N LYS A 245 -1.36 12.44 -4.41
CA LYS A 245 -0.20 12.28 -5.29
C LYS A 245 1.07 12.81 -4.60
N ALA A 246 0.99 13.91 -3.87
CA ALA A 246 2.11 14.43 -3.10
C ALA A 246 2.53 13.44 -1.99
N TYR A 247 1.57 12.87 -1.23
CA TYR A 247 1.88 11.83 -0.26
C TYR A 247 2.53 10.60 -0.91
N ARG A 248 2.00 10.13 -2.04
CA ARG A 248 2.60 9.05 -2.83
C ARG A 248 4.05 9.36 -3.21
N ASP A 249 4.30 10.56 -3.74
CA ASP A 249 5.63 10.97 -4.20
C ASP A 249 6.62 11.05 -3.03
N ILE A 250 6.17 11.50 -1.85
CA ILE A 250 6.94 11.45 -0.58
C ILE A 250 7.25 10.00 -0.17
N LEU A 251 6.24 9.13 -0.10
CA LEU A 251 6.44 7.73 0.26
C LEU A 251 7.48 7.07 -0.65
N LYS A 252 7.42 7.36 -1.96
CA LYS A 252 8.34 6.85 -2.96
C LYS A 252 9.76 7.37 -2.77
N SER A 253 9.94 8.69 -2.70
CA SER A 253 11.26 9.31 -2.65
C SER A 253 11.98 8.99 -1.35
N VAL A 254 11.28 9.05 -0.21
CA VAL A 254 11.84 8.76 1.11
C VAL A 254 12.16 7.27 1.24
N SER A 255 11.31 6.36 0.76
CA SER A 255 11.64 4.92 0.76
C SER A 255 12.90 4.63 -0.07
N ALA A 256 13.06 5.31 -1.21
CA ALA A 256 14.27 5.19 -2.02
C ALA A 256 15.52 5.74 -1.32
N GLU A 257 15.40 6.85 -0.58
CA GLU A 257 16.48 7.39 0.26
C GLU A 257 16.90 6.37 1.33
N TYR A 258 15.95 5.81 2.06
CA TYR A 258 16.23 4.81 3.12
C TYR A 258 16.79 3.50 2.57
N ALA A 259 16.40 3.12 1.34
CA ALA A 259 16.95 1.95 0.65
C ALA A 259 18.47 2.06 0.42
N LEU A 260 18.98 3.27 0.19
CA LEU A 260 20.39 3.55 -0.10
C LEU A 260 21.28 3.57 1.15
N ILE A 261 20.71 3.59 2.36
CA ILE A 261 21.48 3.53 3.60
C ILE A 261 22.10 2.13 3.70
N PRO A 262 23.43 2.00 3.83
CA PRO A 262 24.06 0.70 4.02
C PRO A 262 23.77 0.16 5.42
N ASP A 263 23.92 -1.15 5.61
CA ASP A 263 23.83 -1.76 6.94
C ASP A 263 24.85 -1.10 7.90
N GLY A 264 24.40 -0.73 9.10
CA GLY A 264 25.18 0.04 10.07
C GLY A 264 25.29 1.54 9.76
N GLY A 265 24.79 2.00 8.61
CA GLY A 265 24.70 3.42 8.27
C GLY A 265 23.52 4.11 8.98
N THR A 266 23.59 5.44 9.06
CA THR A 266 22.58 6.28 9.74
C THR A 266 21.69 7.01 8.73
N SER A 267 20.39 7.11 9.03
CA SER A 267 19.48 8.00 8.29
C SER A 267 19.87 9.46 8.47
N ARG A 268 19.65 10.26 7.44
CA ARG A 268 20.04 11.68 7.43
C ARG A 268 19.20 12.48 8.43
N ALA A 269 19.85 13.16 9.37
CA ALA A 269 19.18 14.12 10.24
C ALA A 269 18.80 15.40 9.46
N ILE A 270 17.51 15.75 9.42
CA ILE A 270 16.97 16.91 8.69
C ILE A 270 15.85 17.60 9.48
N LEU A 271 15.71 18.92 9.29
CA LEU A 271 14.64 19.72 9.86
C LEU A 271 13.44 19.74 8.90
N ILE A 272 12.30 19.17 9.31
CA ILE A 272 11.04 19.18 8.54
C ILE A 272 9.92 19.65 9.45
N GLY A 273 9.12 20.63 9.00
CA GLY A 273 8.01 21.16 9.78
C GLY A 273 8.40 21.70 11.16
N GLY A 274 9.65 22.17 11.31
CA GLY A 274 10.19 22.69 12.58
C GLY A 274 10.77 21.64 13.53
N GLU A 275 10.81 20.36 13.15
CA GLU A 275 11.34 19.26 13.98
C GLU A 275 12.48 18.53 13.30
N MET A 276 13.49 18.15 14.08
CA MET A 276 14.58 17.29 13.60
C MET A 276 14.11 15.84 13.54
N VAL A 277 14.28 15.20 12.39
CA VAL A 277 14.00 13.76 12.16
C VAL A 277 15.21 13.09 11.50
N GLY A 278 15.32 11.76 11.60
CA GLY A 278 16.50 11.02 11.15
C GLY A 278 17.50 10.71 12.26
N GLY A 279 18.63 10.12 11.88
CA GLY A 279 19.71 9.74 12.78
C GLY A 279 19.60 8.33 13.36
N SER A 280 18.67 7.51 12.87
CA SER A 280 18.57 6.10 13.26
C SER A 280 19.54 5.23 12.46
N THR A 281 20.12 4.22 13.10
CA THR A 281 21.05 3.28 12.46
C THR A 281 20.28 2.13 11.82
N LYS A 282 20.58 1.83 10.55
CA LYS A 282 20.02 0.69 9.83
C LYS A 282 20.59 -0.61 10.39
N ALA A 283 19.71 -1.46 10.89
CA ALA A 283 20.10 -2.79 11.33
C ALA A 283 20.50 -3.68 10.14
N ALA A 284 21.32 -4.69 10.40
CA ALA A 284 21.78 -5.62 9.37
C ALA A 284 20.62 -6.37 8.70
N GLY A 285 20.72 -6.59 7.40
CA GLY A 285 19.74 -7.35 6.63
C GLY A 285 18.41 -6.61 6.38
N VAL A 286 18.33 -5.32 6.69
CA VAL A 286 17.14 -4.51 6.39
C VAL A 286 17.14 -4.10 4.93
N ASN A 287 16.01 -4.26 4.26
CA ASN A 287 15.81 -3.77 2.90
C ASN A 287 14.48 -3.03 2.77
N PHE A 288 14.41 -2.13 1.81
CA PHE A 288 13.22 -1.34 1.53
C PHE A 288 12.70 -1.69 0.14
N ILE A 289 11.39 -1.85 0.02
CA ILE A 289 10.70 -1.96 -1.25
C ILE A 289 9.51 -1.01 -1.27
N TYR A 290 9.31 -0.35 -2.41
CA TYR A 290 8.19 0.55 -2.63
C TYR A 290 7.29 0.02 -3.75
N SER A 291 5.98 0.02 -3.52
CA SER A 291 4.98 -0.40 -4.50
C SER A 291 4.05 0.74 -4.90
N ASP A 292 3.97 0.97 -6.20
CA ASP A 292 3.02 1.87 -6.86
C ASP A 292 1.71 1.15 -7.26
N ALA A 293 1.58 -0.16 -6.99
CA ALA A 293 0.55 -1.00 -7.58
C ALA A 293 -0.87 -0.52 -7.24
N ALA A 294 -1.17 -0.22 -5.97
CA ALA A 294 -2.48 0.25 -5.53
C ALA A 294 -2.86 1.63 -6.09
N TRP A 295 -1.88 2.51 -6.36
CA TRP A 295 -2.13 3.84 -6.92
C TRP A 295 -2.63 3.79 -8.36
N PHE A 296 -2.04 2.89 -9.16
CA PHE A 296 -2.35 2.72 -10.57
C PHE A 296 -3.42 1.67 -10.84
N TYR A 297 -3.83 0.91 -9.83
CA TYR A 297 -4.92 -0.03 -9.96
C TYR A 297 -6.27 0.68 -10.21
N ARG A 298 -7.03 0.16 -11.18
CA ARG A 298 -8.39 0.59 -11.48
C ARG A 298 -9.37 -0.25 -10.68
N PHE A 299 -9.85 0.29 -9.57
CA PHE A 299 -10.88 -0.40 -8.79
C PHE A 299 -12.18 -0.51 -9.59
N LYS A 300 -12.97 -1.53 -9.27
CA LYS A 300 -14.28 -1.81 -9.83
C LYS A 300 -15.35 -1.72 -8.74
N ALA A 301 -16.60 -1.58 -9.13
CA ALA A 301 -17.70 -1.38 -8.18
C ALA A 301 -17.88 -2.56 -7.22
N GLU A 302 -17.64 -3.80 -7.66
CA GLU A 302 -17.69 -5.00 -6.84
C GLU A 302 -16.58 -5.07 -5.79
N GLN A 303 -15.47 -4.35 -5.99
CA GLN A 303 -14.36 -4.29 -5.03
C GLN A 303 -14.61 -3.29 -3.91
N LEU A 304 -15.62 -2.43 -4.03
CA LEU A 304 -16.04 -1.48 -3.01
C LEU A 304 -17.12 -2.10 -2.12
N SER A 305 -16.97 -2.01 -0.80
CA SER A 305 -17.99 -2.46 0.15
C SER A 305 -19.30 -1.72 -0.08
N CYS A 306 -20.43 -2.43 -0.13
CA CYS A 306 -21.74 -1.80 -0.22
C CYS A 306 -22.20 -1.19 1.12
N CYS A 307 -21.52 -1.49 2.22
CA CYS A 307 -21.93 -1.01 3.54
C CYS A 307 -21.66 0.48 3.70
N ASP A 308 -20.39 0.86 3.66
CA ASP A 308 -19.97 2.26 3.76
C ASP A 308 -19.69 2.92 2.40
N CYS A 309 -19.74 2.14 1.30
CA CYS A 309 -19.38 2.62 -0.02
C CYS A 309 -17.98 3.26 -0.05
N PHE A 310 -17.04 2.77 0.76
CA PHE A 310 -15.74 3.45 0.92
C PHE A 310 -14.59 2.47 1.04
N HIS A 311 -14.69 1.51 1.95
CA HIS A 311 -13.63 0.54 2.16
C HIS A 311 -13.68 -0.59 1.11
N PRO A 312 -12.56 -1.26 0.83
CA PRO A 312 -12.56 -2.46 0.00
C PRO A 312 -13.43 -3.56 0.60
N SER A 313 -14.29 -4.17 -0.22
CA SER A 313 -14.95 -5.44 0.10
C SER A 313 -13.94 -6.60 0.13
N ALA A 314 -14.35 -7.82 0.48
CA ALA A 314 -13.55 -9.03 0.40
C ALA A 314 -12.87 -9.18 -0.99
N VAL A 315 -13.59 -8.93 -2.08
CA VAL A 315 -13.04 -8.96 -3.45
C VAL A 315 -11.96 -7.87 -3.64
N GLY A 316 -12.16 -6.71 -3.02
CA GLY A 316 -11.17 -5.63 -3.00
C GLY A 316 -9.94 -5.99 -2.16
N GLN A 317 -10.12 -6.65 -1.02
CA GLN A 317 -9.06 -7.11 -0.13
C GLN A 317 -8.21 -8.21 -0.80
N ASP A 318 -8.83 -9.22 -1.44
CA ASP A 318 -8.09 -10.20 -2.26
C ASP A 318 -7.28 -9.51 -3.35
N THR A 319 -7.89 -8.52 -4.01
CA THR A 319 -7.23 -7.78 -5.07
C THR A 319 -5.99 -7.05 -4.55
N LEU A 320 -6.09 -6.39 -3.40
CA LEU A 320 -4.95 -5.76 -2.74
C LEU A 320 -3.85 -6.78 -2.40
N GLY A 321 -4.22 -7.90 -1.78
CA GLY A 321 -3.28 -8.99 -1.46
C GLY A 321 -2.54 -9.49 -2.70
N ARG A 322 -3.26 -9.71 -3.81
CA ARG A 322 -2.68 -10.13 -5.09
C ARG A 322 -1.72 -9.09 -5.69
N ILE A 323 -2.13 -7.82 -5.78
CA ILE A 323 -1.27 -6.80 -6.44
C ILE A 323 -0.08 -6.40 -5.58
N PHE A 324 -0.19 -6.51 -4.25
CA PHE A 324 0.95 -6.29 -3.37
C PHE A 324 1.87 -7.50 -3.32
N LYS A 325 1.37 -8.74 -3.43
CA LYS A 325 2.24 -9.91 -3.57
C LYS A 325 2.98 -9.93 -4.91
N ASN A 326 2.26 -9.79 -6.03
CA ASN A 326 2.78 -10.07 -7.38
C ASN A 326 3.13 -8.82 -8.20
N GLY A 327 2.75 -7.63 -7.73
CA GLY A 327 2.75 -6.42 -8.53
C GLY A 327 1.53 -6.28 -9.43
N LEU A 328 1.53 -5.22 -10.24
CA LEU A 328 0.46 -4.88 -11.16
C LEU A 328 1.01 -4.77 -12.59
N ALA A 329 0.52 -5.61 -13.50
CA ALA A 329 0.80 -5.50 -14.92
C ALA A 329 -0.35 -4.81 -15.66
N CYS A 330 -0.07 -3.67 -16.28
CA CYS A 330 -1.00 -2.96 -17.15
C CYS A 330 -1.00 -3.63 -18.52
N THR A 331 -2.19 -3.98 -19.00
CA THR A 331 -2.38 -4.58 -20.32
C THR A 331 -3.60 -3.96 -21.01
N PRO A 332 -3.83 -4.19 -22.32
CA PRO A 332 -5.06 -3.73 -22.97
C PRO A 332 -6.35 -4.27 -22.33
N ILE A 333 -6.30 -5.48 -21.75
CA ILE A 333 -7.43 -6.12 -21.06
C ILE A 333 -7.53 -5.74 -19.57
N GLN A 334 -6.41 -5.35 -18.96
CA GLN A 334 -6.31 -4.86 -17.59
C GLN A 334 -5.62 -3.49 -17.63
N ALA A 335 -6.34 -2.48 -18.13
CA ALA A 335 -5.80 -1.13 -18.20
C ALA A 335 -5.56 -0.60 -16.77
N CYS A 336 -4.47 0.13 -16.58
CA CYS A 336 -4.22 0.86 -15.33
C CYS A 336 -4.73 2.30 -15.42
N CYS A 337 -4.73 3.00 -14.30
CA CYS A 337 -4.79 4.45 -14.30
C CYS A 337 -3.57 5.03 -15.00
N ARG A 338 -3.76 6.17 -15.67
CA ARG A 338 -2.67 6.94 -16.26
C ARG A 338 -2.71 8.34 -15.67
N ASP A 339 -1.53 8.84 -15.31
CA ASP A 339 -1.38 10.25 -14.94
C ASP A 339 -1.08 11.05 -16.21
N THR A 340 -1.89 12.07 -16.46
CA THR A 340 -1.89 12.90 -17.67
C THR A 340 -1.44 14.33 -17.37
N GLY A 341 -1.43 14.73 -16.09
CA GLY A 341 -1.19 16.09 -15.66
C GLY A 341 -2.47 16.89 -15.42
N ASP A 342 -3.64 16.38 -15.84
CA ASP A 342 -4.94 16.92 -15.47
C ASP A 342 -5.43 16.22 -14.19
N ALA A 343 -5.47 16.95 -13.09
CA ALA A 343 -5.82 16.40 -11.78
C ALA A 343 -7.25 15.81 -11.71
N LEU A 344 -8.20 16.29 -12.51
CA LEU A 344 -9.56 15.78 -12.54
C LEU A 344 -9.63 14.48 -13.34
N VAL A 345 -9.02 14.45 -14.52
CA VAL A 345 -8.92 13.25 -15.37
C VAL A 345 -8.18 12.15 -14.62
N ASP A 346 -7.07 12.51 -13.98
CA ASP A 346 -6.25 11.59 -13.22
C ASP A 346 -6.96 11.14 -11.95
N GLY A 347 -7.60 12.05 -11.21
CA GLY A 347 -8.34 11.72 -9.99
C GLY A 347 -9.46 10.71 -10.22
N LYS A 348 -10.18 10.82 -11.35
CA LYS A 348 -11.19 9.84 -11.77
C LYS A 348 -10.58 8.58 -12.40
N CYS A 349 -9.27 8.56 -12.64
CA CYS A 349 -8.64 7.52 -13.42
C CYS A 349 -9.33 7.37 -14.80
N ALA A 350 -9.74 8.48 -15.42
CA ALA A 350 -10.46 8.45 -16.69
C ALA A 350 -9.53 8.08 -17.85
N ALA A 351 -8.27 8.50 -17.79
CA ALA A 351 -7.24 8.08 -18.72
C ALA A 351 -6.78 6.63 -18.44
N ARG A 352 -6.58 5.85 -19.51
CA ARG A 352 -6.16 4.45 -19.45
C ARG A 352 -4.70 4.30 -19.86
N GLN A 353 -3.93 3.57 -19.07
CA GLN A 353 -2.62 3.07 -19.47
C GLN A 353 -2.77 1.66 -20.05
N ILE A 354 -2.64 1.56 -21.38
CA ILE A 354 -2.81 0.32 -22.14
C ILE A 354 -1.49 -0.27 -22.64
N LYS A 355 -0.39 0.47 -22.52
CA LYS A 355 0.95 -0.07 -22.80
C LYS A 355 1.36 -1.00 -21.66
N ARG A 356 2.09 -2.06 -22.00
CA ARG A 356 2.69 -2.98 -21.02
C ARG A 356 3.64 -2.20 -20.11
N ILE A 357 3.19 -2.00 -18.88
CA ILE A 357 3.96 -1.43 -17.76
C ILE A 357 3.70 -2.33 -16.57
N THR A 358 4.75 -2.61 -15.80
CA THR A 358 4.66 -3.36 -14.55
C THR A 358 5.01 -2.45 -13.38
N TYR A 359 4.20 -2.48 -12.35
CA TYR A 359 4.49 -1.89 -11.05
C TYR A 359 4.83 -3.00 -10.07
N ASN A 360 5.93 -2.85 -9.33
CA ASN A 360 6.42 -3.86 -8.41
C ASN A 360 5.41 -4.12 -7.29
N GLY A 361 5.35 -5.37 -6.84
CA GLY A 361 4.76 -5.74 -5.55
C GLY A 361 5.79 -5.57 -4.43
N PHE A 362 5.63 -6.34 -3.36
CA PHE A 362 6.52 -6.40 -2.21
C PHE A 362 7.58 -7.51 -2.32
N PHE A 363 7.47 -8.39 -3.31
CA PHE A 363 8.30 -9.59 -3.47
C PHE A 363 9.03 -9.61 -4.80
#